data_AF-A0A2E7H2G1-F1
#
_entry.id   AF-A0A2E7H2G1-F1
#
_cell.length_a   1.000
_cell.length_b   1.000
_cell.length_c   1.000
_cell.angle_alpha   90.00
_cell.angle_beta   90.00
_cell.angle_gamma   90.00
#
_symmetry.space_group_name_H-M   'P 1'
#
loop_
_entity.id
_entity.type
_entity.pdbx_description
1 polymer ?
#
loop_
_entity_poly.entity_id
_entity_poly.type
_entity_poly.pdbx_seq_one_letter_code
_entity_poly.pdbx_strand_id
1 'polypeptide(L)'
;MAGGSFVLPKARPSGPPYFSRNQVANVLHQVAVLLELQGANVFRVRSYQNASRMLGALTEDLGELVASGDIFNMKGIGKGLGSALTQALSEGRWPDDWVNLHTDTPPGLIEMLGIPGLGPKRIKLMADELGVDSVATLKEAALNNQIAPMKGFGAKSQQRMLDGIELLSRFRARRRLDIGLRYGEAFQRKIATLEGVHRATLAGSARRRKDTIGDLDVVVAVDEEDHEAVANAILNLPGIADVKGAGDSKISLILDTTIFDDSFTVGHIDANVLDAIGGDDYEQLEAGGTIDAQVRLVPP
;
A
#
# COMPACT_ATOMS: atom_id res chain seq x y z
N MET A 1 4.22 -6.28 3.04
CA MET A 1 3.44 -6.47 1.80
C MET A 1 1.96 -6.32 2.13
N ALA A 2 1.48 -5.11 2.39
CA ALA A 2 0.07 -4.83 2.62
C ALA A 2 -0.24 -3.54 1.85
N GLY A 3 -1.03 -3.65 0.80
CA GLY A 3 -1.19 -2.59 -0.20
C GLY A 3 -1.54 -3.09 -1.61
N GLY A 4 -1.74 -4.41 -1.80
CA GLY A 4 -2.41 -4.91 -2.99
C GLY A 4 -3.91 -4.59 -2.91
N SER A 5 -4.46 -3.99 -3.96
CA SER A 5 -5.91 -3.82 -4.10
C SER A 5 -6.61 -5.18 -3.94
N PHE A 6 -7.56 -5.30 -3.01
CA PHE A 6 -8.44 -6.47 -2.86
C PHE A 6 -9.47 -6.49 -3.99
N VAL A 7 -8.98 -6.64 -5.21
CA VAL A 7 -9.77 -6.64 -6.44
C VAL A 7 -9.39 -7.87 -7.24
N LEU A 8 -10.42 -8.61 -7.64
CA LEU A 8 -10.26 -9.77 -8.50
C LEU A 8 -9.77 -9.34 -9.89
N PRO A 9 -8.71 -9.96 -10.43
CA PRO A 9 -8.23 -9.62 -11.76
C PRO A 9 -9.23 -10.07 -12.83
N LYS A 10 -9.23 -9.38 -13.96
CA LYS A 10 -10.05 -9.71 -15.12
C LYS A 10 -9.41 -10.85 -15.93
N ALA A 11 -10.25 -11.70 -16.52
CA ALA A 11 -9.81 -12.80 -17.38
C ALA A 11 -9.08 -12.26 -18.62
N ARG A 12 -8.02 -12.97 -19.04
CA ARG A 12 -7.31 -12.62 -20.29
C ARG A 12 -8.15 -13.01 -21.52
N PRO A 13 -8.03 -12.31 -22.66
CA PRO A 13 -8.83 -12.62 -23.85
C PRO A 13 -8.44 -13.91 -24.58
N SER A 14 -7.22 -14.41 -24.36
CA SER A 14 -6.57 -15.43 -25.20
C SER A 14 -6.91 -16.89 -24.85
N GLY A 15 -8.10 -17.14 -24.32
CA GLY A 15 -8.52 -18.48 -23.90
C GLY A 15 -7.78 -19.02 -22.65
N PRO A 16 -8.14 -20.25 -22.21
CA PRO A 16 -7.60 -20.84 -20.99
C PRO A 16 -6.09 -21.12 -21.08
N PRO A 17 -5.34 -21.10 -19.96
CA PRO A 17 -5.78 -20.68 -18.62
C PRO A 17 -6.08 -19.18 -18.53
N TYR A 18 -7.29 -18.78 -18.15
CA TYR A 18 -7.72 -17.37 -18.17
C TYR A 18 -6.98 -16.45 -17.19
N PHE A 19 -6.30 -17.06 -16.20
CA PHE A 19 -5.52 -16.37 -15.17
C PHE A 19 -4.15 -17.02 -15.02
N SER A 20 -3.13 -16.22 -14.71
CA SER A 20 -1.80 -16.74 -14.41
C SER A 20 -1.75 -17.36 -13.00
N ARG A 21 -0.80 -18.27 -12.79
CA ARG A 21 -0.49 -18.86 -11.48
C ARG A 21 -0.36 -17.81 -10.37
N ASN A 22 0.35 -16.72 -10.64
CA ASN A 22 0.56 -15.64 -9.68
C ASN A 22 -0.74 -14.90 -9.34
N GLN A 23 -1.61 -14.66 -10.34
CA GLN A 23 -2.92 -14.06 -10.11
C GLN A 23 -3.79 -14.96 -9.22
N VAL A 24 -3.86 -16.26 -9.53
CA VAL A 24 -4.63 -17.22 -8.74
C VAL A 24 -4.08 -17.33 -7.31
N ALA A 25 -2.77 -17.46 -7.13
CA ALA A 25 -2.14 -17.52 -5.81
C ALA A 25 -2.44 -16.27 -4.97
N ASN A 26 -2.43 -15.08 -5.58
CA ASN A 26 -2.80 -13.82 -4.92
C ASN A 26 -4.29 -13.77 -4.57
N VAL A 27 -5.19 -14.21 -5.45
CA VAL A 27 -6.64 -14.28 -5.15
C VAL A 27 -6.91 -15.23 -3.99
N LEU A 28 -6.28 -16.41 -3.96
CA LEU A 28 -6.41 -17.33 -2.83
C LEU A 28 -5.92 -16.72 -1.51
N HIS A 29 -4.85 -15.91 -1.56
CA HIS A 29 -4.38 -15.16 -0.40
C HIS A 29 -5.43 -14.14 0.06
N GLN A 30 -5.99 -13.36 -0.86
CA GLN A 30 -7.05 -12.39 -0.58
C GLN A 30 -8.27 -13.08 0.04
N VAL A 31 -8.76 -14.15 -0.57
CA VAL A 31 -9.89 -14.96 -0.05
C VAL A 31 -9.62 -15.45 1.36
N ALA A 32 -8.40 -15.94 1.65
CA ALA A 32 -8.05 -16.34 3.01
C ALA A 32 -8.12 -15.19 4.02
N VAL A 33 -7.62 -14.02 3.66
CA VAL A 33 -7.64 -12.82 4.51
C VAL A 33 -9.07 -12.34 4.73
N LEU A 34 -9.90 -12.30 3.69
CA LEU A 34 -11.30 -11.90 3.78
C LEU A 34 -12.12 -12.87 4.62
N LEU A 35 -11.90 -14.18 4.46
CA LEU A 35 -12.51 -15.20 5.33
C LEU A 35 -12.11 -15.01 6.80
N GLU A 36 -10.85 -14.66 7.07
CA GLU A 36 -10.37 -14.38 8.43
C GLU A 36 -11.01 -13.10 9.01
N LEU A 37 -11.19 -12.06 8.18
CA LEU A 37 -11.94 -10.85 8.55
C LEU A 37 -13.42 -11.13 8.82
N GLN A 38 -14.03 -12.09 8.14
CA GLN A 38 -15.42 -12.49 8.39
C GLN A 38 -15.57 -13.47 9.56
N GLY A 39 -14.48 -13.87 10.21
CA GLY A 39 -14.52 -14.85 11.31
C GLY A 39 -14.89 -16.27 10.84
N ALA A 40 -14.58 -16.61 9.59
CA ALA A 40 -14.84 -17.93 9.05
C ALA A 40 -14.02 -19.01 9.77
N ASN A 41 -14.44 -20.27 9.56
CA ASN A 41 -13.79 -21.43 10.18
C ASN A 41 -12.27 -21.49 9.87
N VAL A 42 -11.47 -21.73 10.91
CA VAL A 42 -9.99 -21.75 10.84
C VAL A 42 -9.45 -22.77 9.84
N PHE A 43 -10.11 -23.93 9.68
CA PHE A 43 -9.71 -24.94 8.69
C PHE A 43 -9.93 -24.44 7.26
N ARG A 44 -11.05 -23.75 7.00
CA ARG A 44 -11.33 -23.13 5.69
C ARG A 44 -10.26 -22.08 5.38
N VAL A 45 -10.00 -21.14 6.31
CA VAL A 45 -8.95 -20.13 6.15
C VAL A 45 -7.59 -20.77 5.85
N ARG A 46 -7.18 -21.77 6.63
CA ARG A 46 -5.91 -22.48 6.44
C ARG A 46 -5.82 -23.19 5.09
N SER A 47 -6.92 -23.75 4.58
CA SER A 47 -6.95 -24.39 3.26
C SER A 47 -6.58 -23.38 2.15
N TYR A 48 -7.19 -22.20 2.15
CA TYR A 48 -6.86 -21.14 1.17
C TYR A 48 -5.44 -20.60 1.34
N GLN A 49 -4.96 -20.40 2.58
CA GLN A 49 -3.57 -19.98 2.82
C GLN A 49 -2.55 -21.00 2.31
N ASN A 50 -2.80 -22.29 2.55
CA ASN A 50 -1.92 -23.36 2.10
C ASN A 50 -1.90 -23.49 0.59
N ALA A 51 -3.07 -23.42 -0.05
CA ALA A 51 -3.17 -23.45 -1.51
C ALA A 51 -2.50 -22.23 -2.17
N SER A 52 -2.66 -21.03 -1.60
CA SER A 52 -1.94 -19.84 -2.06
C SER A 52 -0.42 -20.02 -2.04
N ARG A 53 0.14 -20.52 -0.91
CA ARG A 53 1.59 -20.78 -0.79
C ARG A 53 2.07 -21.85 -1.75
N MET A 54 1.32 -22.95 -1.86
CA MET A 54 1.64 -24.06 -2.74
C MET A 54 1.64 -23.61 -4.21
N LEU A 55 0.59 -22.92 -4.67
CA LEU A 55 0.55 -22.38 -6.03
C LEU A 55 1.63 -21.32 -6.26
N GLY A 56 1.98 -20.54 -5.24
CA GLY A 56 3.08 -19.58 -5.29
C GLY A 56 4.46 -20.21 -5.51
N ALA A 57 4.66 -21.45 -5.05
CA ALA A 57 5.89 -22.21 -5.21
C ALA A 57 5.87 -23.24 -6.35
N LEU A 58 4.73 -23.41 -7.02
CA LEU A 58 4.55 -24.39 -8.09
C LEU A 58 5.41 -24.04 -9.32
N THR A 59 6.17 -25.03 -9.78
CA THR A 59 7.04 -24.94 -10.97
C THR A 59 6.38 -25.50 -12.23
N GLU A 60 5.41 -26.40 -12.08
CA GLU A 60 4.63 -27.01 -13.15
C GLU A 60 3.62 -26.02 -13.76
N ASP A 61 3.18 -26.28 -14.99
CA ASP A 61 2.15 -25.46 -15.63
C ASP A 61 0.78 -25.71 -14.99
N LEU A 62 0.23 -24.66 -14.38
CA LEU A 62 -1.05 -24.73 -13.68
C LEU A 62 -2.23 -25.01 -14.64
N GLY A 63 -2.15 -24.55 -15.89
CA GLY A 63 -3.17 -24.80 -16.90
C GLY A 63 -3.20 -26.27 -17.32
N GLU A 64 -2.03 -26.88 -17.52
CA GLU A 64 -1.92 -28.31 -17.82
C GLU A 64 -2.47 -29.18 -16.68
N LEU A 65 -2.11 -28.88 -15.43
CA LEU A 65 -2.62 -29.59 -14.24
C LEU A 65 -4.14 -29.52 -14.11
N VAL A 66 -4.75 -28.40 -14.51
CA VAL A 66 -6.21 -28.27 -14.53
C VAL A 66 -6.82 -29.05 -15.69
N ALA A 67 -6.21 -29.01 -16.87
CA ALA A 67 -6.70 -29.71 -18.05
C ALA A 67 -6.63 -31.24 -17.91
N SER A 68 -5.57 -31.76 -17.29
CA SER A 68 -5.40 -33.19 -17.03
C SER A 68 -6.22 -33.69 -15.83
N GLY A 69 -6.64 -32.78 -14.94
CA GLY A 69 -7.29 -33.11 -13.67
C GLY A 69 -6.31 -33.45 -12.53
N ASP A 70 -5.00 -33.37 -12.77
CA ASP A 70 -3.98 -33.65 -11.75
C ASP A 70 -3.99 -32.64 -10.59
N ILE A 71 -4.63 -31.49 -10.78
CA ILE A 71 -4.82 -30.51 -9.71
C ILE A 71 -5.55 -31.09 -8.48
N PHE A 72 -6.40 -32.10 -8.66
CA PHE A 72 -7.09 -32.79 -7.56
C PHE A 72 -6.19 -33.74 -6.77
N ASN A 73 -5.04 -34.12 -7.33
CA ASN A 73 -4.04 -34.97 -6.67
C ASN A 73 -3.06 -34.14 -5.83
N MET A 74 -3.08 -32.82 -5.96
CA MET A 74 -2.17 -31.93 -5.23
C MET A 74 -2.49 -31.91 -3.73
N LYS A 75 -1.46 -32.11 -2.91
CA LYS A 75 -1.59 -32.07 -1.45
C LYS A 75 -2.09 -30.70 -0.99
N GLY A 76 -3.27 -30.68 -0.37
CA GLY A 76 -3.88 -29.45 0.16
C GLY A 76 -4.95 -28.85 -0.75
N ILE A 77 -5.15 -29.39 -1.95
CA ILE A 77 -6.31 -29.11 -2.79
C ILE A 77 -7.36 -30.21 -2.58
N GLY A 78 -8.48 -29.86 -1.96
CA GLY A 78 -9.65 -30.73 -1.88
C GLY A 78 -10.60 -30.52 -3.07
N LYS A 79 -11.60 -31.40 -3.22
CA LYS A 79 -12.59 -31.33 -4.31
C LYS A 79 -13.17 -29.93 -4.53
N GLY A 80 -13.66 -29.27 -3.48
CA GLY A 80 -14.25 -27.94 -3.61
C GLY A 80 -13.27 -26.88 -4.12
N LEU A 81 -12.03 -26.88 -3.61
CA LEU A 81 -11.00 -25.94 -4.05
C LEU A 81 -10.50 -26.25 -5.46
N GLY A 82 -10.34 -27.53 -5.80
CA GLY A 82 -9.98 -27.97 -7.15
C GLY A 82 -11.04 -27.55 -8.17
N SER A 83 -12.33 -27.77 -7.89
CA SER A 83 -13.43 -27.33 -8.74
C SER A 83 -13.47 -25.81 -8.92
N ALA A 84 -13.27 -25.05 -7.83
CA ALA A 84 -13.20 -23.58 -7.88
C ALA A 84 -12.02 -23.08 -8.75
N LEU A 85 -10.86 -23.74 -8.66
CA LEU A 85 -9.69 -23.44 -9.47
C LEU A 85 -9.90 -23.79 -10.94
N THR A 86 -10.49 -24.95 -11.23
CA THR A 86 -10.86 -25.36 -12.59
C THR A 86 -11.83 -24.37 -13.21
N GLN A 87 -12.87 -23.95 -12.49
CA GLN A 87 -13.81 -22.93 -12.96
C GLN A 87 -13.09 -21.63 -13.32
N ALA A 88 -12.26 -21.11 -12.41
CA ALA A 88 -11.53 -19.86 -12.64
C ALA A 88 -10.62 -19.97 -13.88
N LEU A 89 -9.83 -21.04 -13.99
CA LEU A 89 -8.82 -21.18 -15.04
C LEU A 89 -9.40 -21.57 -16.39
N SER A 90 -10.43 -22.42 -16.43
CA SER A 90 -11.01 -22.96 -17.66
C SER A 90 -12.16 -22.13 -18.21
N GLU A 91 -12.94 -21.44 -17.35
CA GLU A 91 -14.11 -20.65 -17.76
C GLU A 91 -13.84 -19.14 -17.69
N GLY A 92 -12.79 -18.71 -16.97
CA GLY A 92 -12.48 -17.30 -16.79
C GLY A 92 -13.39 -16.58 -15.80
N ARG A 93 -14.18 -17.33 -15.04
CA ARG A 93 -15.10 -16.82 -14.03
C ARG A 93 -14.64 -17.21 -12.63
N TRP A 94 -14.44 -16.22 -11.76
CA TRP A 94 -14.19 -16.48 -10.36
C TRP A 94 -15.41 -17.12 -9.68
N PRO A 95 -15.20 -18.04 -8.72
CA PRO A 95 -16.28 -18.59 -7.90
C PRO A 95 -17.11 -17.49 -7.24
N ASP A 96 -18.43 -17.65 -7.24
CA ASP A 96 -19.35 -16.62 -6.73
C ASP A 96 -19.11 -16.33 -5.24
N ASP A 97 -18.72 -17.32 -4.44
CA ASP A 97 -18.38 -17.10 -3.03
C ASP A 97 -17.11 -16.24 -2.86
N TRP A 98 -16.15 -16.31 -3.80
CA TRP A 98 -14.97 -15.43 -3.79
C TRP A 98 -15.33 -14.03 -4.22
N VAL A 99 -16.20 -13.87 -5.22
CA VAL A 99 -16.72 -12.55 -5.63
C VAL A 99 -17.44 -11.89 -4.45
N ASN A 100 -18.37 -12.61 -3.81
CA ASN A 100 -19.13 -12.13 -2.67
C ASN A 100 -18.23 -11.73 -1.49
N LEU A 101 -17.17 -12.49 -1.21
CA LEU A 101 -16.18 -12.11 -0.20
C LEU A 101 -15.55 -10.73 -0.47
N HIS A 102 -15.27 -10.41 -1.72
CA HIS A 102 -14.66 -9.13 -2.10
C HIS A 102 -15.67 -7.97 -2.10
N THR A 103 -16.95 -8.24 -2.39
CA THR A 103 -18.01 -7.22 -2.40
C THR A 103 -18.59 -6.95 -1.02
N ASP A 104 -18.75 -7.99 -0.20
CA ASP A 104 -19.52 -7.93 1.04
C ASP A 104 -18.65 -7.57 2.24
N THR A 105 -17.32 -7.69 2.11
CA THR A 105 -16.40 -7.27 3.17
C THR A 105 -16.34 -5.75 3.25
N PRO A 106 -16.62 -5.13 4.42
CA PRO A 106 -16.61 -3.69 4.56
C PRO A 106 -15.26 -3.07 4.14
N PRO A 107 -15.26 -2.00 3.31
CA PRO A 107 -14.04 -1.37 2.83
C PRO A 107 -13.11 -0.89 3.94
N GLY A 108 -13.66 -0.41 5.06
CA GLY A 108 -12.86 0.07 6.19
C GLY A 108 -12.08 -1.05 6.91
N LEU A 109 -12.60 -2.28 6.96
CA LEU A 109 -11.84 -3.43 7.47
C LEU A 109 -10.69 -3.80 6.54
N ILE A 110 -10.90 -3.70 5.22
CA ILE A 110 -9.85 -3.90 4.21
C ILE A 110 -8.79 -2.81 4.35
N GLU A 111 -9.20 -1.56 4.57
CA GLU A 111 -8.29 -0.45 4.80
C GLU A 111 -7.39 -0.66 6.02
N MET A 112 -7.95 -1.17 7.12
CA MET A 112 -7.17 -1.48 8.33
C MET A 112 -6.07 -2.51 8.11
N LEU A 113 -6.17 -3.40 7.10
CA LEU A 113 -5.08 -4.33 6.76
C LEU A 113 -3.82 -3.60 6.28
N GLY A 114 -3.94 -2.34 5.87
CA GLY A 114 -2.81 -1.47 5.52
C GLY A 114 -2.03 -0.97 6.75
N ILE A 115 -2.59 -1.05 7.95
CA ILE A 115 -1.94 -0.62 9.19
C ILE A 115 -0.82 -1.62 9.54
N PRO A 116 0.46 -1.20 9.58
CA PRO A 116 1.56 -2.10 9.86
C PRO A 116 1.42 -2.82 11.22
N GLY A 117 1.63 -4.13 11.21
CA GLY A 117 1.51 -4.95 12.42
C GLY A 117 0.07 -5.28 12.83
N LEU A 118 -0.94 -4.82 12.07
CA LEU A 118 -2.34 -5.14 12.30
C LEU A 118 -2.82 -6.22 11.31
N GLY A 119 -3.16 -7.40 11.85
CA GLY A 119 -3.63 -8.54 11.05
C GLY A 119 -5.16 -8.76 11.13
N PRO A 120 -5.73 -9.54 10.19
CA PRO A 120 -7.18 -9.74 10.05
C PRO A 120 -7.87 -10.25 11.32
N LYS A 121 -7.27 -11.18 12.06
CA LYS A 121 -7.78 -11.64 13.37
C LYS A 121 -8.01 -10.52 14.37
N ARG A 122 -7.05 -9.60 14.47
CA ARG A 122 -7.11 -8.50 15.44
C ARG A 122 -8.14 -7.47 14.99
N ILE A 123 -8.19 -7.19 13.69
CA ILE A 123 -9.22 -6.33 13.07
C ILE A 123 -10.61 -6.87 13.39
N LYS A 124 -10.85 -8.17 13.12
CA LYS A 124 -12.13 -8.82 13.40
C LYS A 124 -12.52 -8.74 14.88
N LEU A 125 -11.58 -9.00 15.80
CA LEU A 125 -11.87 -8.91 17.23
C LEU A 125 -12.31 -7.49 17.63
N MET A 126 -11.65 -6.46 17.13
CA MET A 126 -12.03 -5.08 17.42
C MET A 126 -13.36 -4.72 16.77
N ALA A 127 -13.61 -5.17 15.54
CA ALA A 127 -14.90 -4.97 14.88
C ALA A 127 -16.04 -5.61 15.67
N ASP A 128 -15.83 -6.80 16.24
CA ASP A 128 -16.85 -7.52 17.02
C ASP A 128 -17.07 -6.95 18.42
N GLU A 129 -16.00 -6.62 19.15
CA GLU A 129 -16.09 -6.17 20.54
C GLU A 129 -16.35 -4.67 20.67
N LEU A 130 -15.82 -3.85 19.74
CA LEU A 130 -15.88 -2.39 19.81
C LEU A 130 -16.72 -1.77 18.68
N GLY A 131 -17.19 -2.55 17.71
CA GLY A 131 -17.97 -2.02 16.58
C GLY A 131 -17.17 -1.16 15.60
N VAL A 132 -15.84 -1.27 15.60
CA VAL A 132 -15.01 -0.49 14.67
C VAL A 132 -15.13 -1.01 13.24
N ASP A 133 -15.37 -0.11 12.31
CA ASP A 133 -15.66 -0.40 10.90
C ASP A 133 -14.77 0.39 9.93
N SER A 134 -13.99 1.36 10.42
CA SER A 134 -13.12 2.24 9.65
C SER A 134 -11.85 2.62 10.43
N VAL A 135 -10.81 3.08 9.73
CA VAL A 135 -9.58 3.55 10.40
C VAL A 135 -9.86 4.71 11.36
N ALA A 136 -10.86 5.55 11.06
CA ALA A 136 -11.28 6.64 11.92
C ALA A 136 -11.89 6.12 13.24
N THR A 137 -12.87 5.21 13.17
CA THR A 137 -13.49 4.64 14.38
C THR A 137 -12.49 3.79 15.18
N LEU A 138 -11.54 3.13 14.51
CA LEU A 138 -10.42 2.46 15.18
C LEU A 138 -9.50 3.43 15.93
N LYS A 139 -9.14 4.56 15.30
CA LYS A 139 -8.31 5.60 15.93
C LYS A 139 -9.00 6.16 17.17
N GLU A 140 -10.29 6.48 17.07
CA GLU A 140 -11.10 6.97 18.18
C GLU A 140 -11.12 5.96 19.34
N ALA A 141 -11.39 4.69 19.06
CA ALA A 141 -11.40 3.63 20.07
C ALA A 141 -10.02 3.46 20.76
N ALA A 142 -8.93 3.62 20.00
CA ALA A 142 -7.58 3.60 20.55
C ALA A 142 -7.30 4.81 21.45
N LEU A 143 -7.73 6.02 21.06
CA LEU A 143 -7.55 7.25 21.85
C LEU A 143 -8.38 7.24 23.13
N ASN A 144 -9.59 6.66 23.09
CA ASN A 144 -10.45 6.45 24.24
C ASN A 144 -9.99 5.27 25.14
N ASN A 145 -8.82 4.70 24.87
CA ASN A 145 -8.21 3.60 25.62
C ASN A 145 -9.11 2.35 25.72
N GLN A 146 -9.95 2.10 24.72
CA GLN A 146 -10.87 0.96 24.69
C GLN A 146 -10.17 -0.32 24.19
N ILE A 147 -9.03 -0.19 23.48
CA ILE A 147 -8.31 -1.30 22.87
C ILE A 147 -7.34 -1.96 23.85
N ALA A 148 -6.59 -1.18 24.63
CA ALA A 148 -5.58 -1.70 25.58
C ALA A 148 -6.14 -2.71 26.60
N PRO A 149 -7.38 -2.57 27.12
CA PRO A 149 -7.97 -3.54 28.05
C PRO A 149 -8.41 -4.86 27.39
N MET A 150 -8.52 -4.93 26.06
CA MET A 150 -9.00 -6.13 25.37
C MET A 150 -8.06 -7.32 25.54
N LYS A 151 -8.62 -8.54 25.55
CA LYS A 151 -7.84 -9.76 25.69
C LYS A 151 -6.87 -9.96 24.51
N GLY A 152 -5.57 -10.07 24.81
CA GLY A 152 -4.52 -10.18 23.78
C GLY A 152 -4.03 -8.84 23.23
N PHE A 153 -4.46 -7.73 23.86
CA PHE A 153 -4.01 -6.37 23.62
C PHE A 153 -3.34 -5.83 24.89
N GLY A 154 -2.79 -4.62 24.78
CA GLY A 154 -2.12 -3.92 25.88
C GLY A 154 -1.64 -2.56 25.41
N ALA A 155 -1.19 -1.71 26.34
CA ALA A 155 -0.83 -0.31 26.05
C ALA A 155 0.18 -0.18 24.89
N LYS A 156 1.24 -1.00 24.89
CA LYS A 156 2.24 -1.02 23.80
C LYS A 156 1.64 -1.39 22.45
N SER A 157 0.65 -2.27 22.45
CA SER A 157 -0.01 -2.70 21.23
C SER A 157 -0.97 -1.64 20.68
N GLN A 158 -1.66 -0.91 21.55
CA GLN A 158 -2.51 0.21 21.17
C GLN A 158 -1.64 1.35 20.61
N GLN A 159 -0.52 1.66 21.26
CA GLN A 159 0.40 2.69 20.77
C GLN A 159 0.92 2.35 19.36
N ARG A 160 1.42 1.12 19.15
CA ARG A 160 1.86 0.67 17.81
C ARG A 160 0.79 0.79 16.74
N MET A 161 -0.48 0.66 17.11
CA MET A 161 -1.60 0.81 16.19
C MET A 161 -1.82 2.28 15.85
N LEU A 162 -1.78 3.18 16.83
CA LEU A 162 -1.83 4.62 16.59
C LEU A 162 -0.67 5.08 15.68
N ASP A 163 0.55 4.63 15.97
CA ASP A 163 1.73 4.90 15.14
C ASP A 163 1.54 4.35 13.71
N GLY A 164 0.98 3.14 13.59
CA GLY A 164 0.68 2.52 12.31
C GLY A 164 -0.42 3.24 11.51
N ILE A 165 -1.43 3.80 12.19
CA ILE A 165 -2.50 4.61 11.58
C ILE A 165 -1.91 5.92 11.05
N GLU A 166 -1.04 6.58 11.82
CA GLU A 166 -0.34 7.78 11.38
C GLU A 166 0.59 7.48 10.19
N LEU A 167 1.28 6.36 10.23
CA LEU A 167 2.13 5.95 9.12
C LEU A 167 1.29 5.64 7.86
N LEU A 168 0.15 4.97 8.01
CA LEU A 168 -0.78 4.73 6.91
C LEU A 168 -1.35 6.03 6.33
N SER A 169 -1.70 7.01 7.18
CA SER A 169 -2.20 8.30 6.72
C SER A 169 -1.12 9.07 5.96
N ARG A 170 0.14 9.04 6.39
CA ARG A 170 1.28 9.62 5.65
C ARG A 170 1.45 8.98 4.27
N PHE A 171 1.34 7.65 4.17
CA PHE A 171 1.42 6.93 2.88
C PHE A 171 0.21 7.14 1.97
N ARG A 172 -0.98 7.42 2.54
CA ARG A 172 -2.21 7.72 1.80
C ARG A 172 -2.40 9.20 1.51
N ALA A 173 -1.68 10.09 2.18
CA ALA A 173 -1.74 11.52 1.95
C ALA A 173 -1.28 11.81 0.53
N ARG A 174 -2.24 11.99 -0.37
CA ARG A 174 -1.98 12.46 -1.72
C ARG A 174 -2.19 13.96 -1.73
N ARG A 175 -1.24 14.68 -2.29
CA ARG A 175 -1.34 16.12 -2.52
C ARG A 175 -1.91 16.39 -3.88
N ARG A 176 -2.60 17.52 -4.05
CA ARG A 176 -2.95 18.03 -5.38
C ARG A 176 -1.67 18.21 -6.22
N LEU A 177 -1.81 18.06 -7.52
CA LEU A 177 -0.68 18.11 -8.46
C LEU A 177 0.17 19.37 -8.29
N ASP A 178 -0.44 20.53 -8.11
CA ASP A 178 0.24 21.82 -7.91
C ASP A 178 1.12 21.84 -6.66
N ILE A 179 0.59 21.37 -5.53
CA ILE A 179 1.34 21.28 -4.27
C ILE A 179 2.46 20.23 -4.40
N GLY A 180 2.12 19.02 -4.86
CA GLY A 180 3.09 17.94 -5.03
C GLY A 180 4.24 18.30 -5.98
N LEU A 181 3.94 18.97 -7.10
CA LEU A 181 4.97 19.44 -8.04
C LEU A 181 5.87 20.49 -7.41
N ARG A 182 5.36 21.44 -6.62
CA ARG A 182 6.21 22.43 -5.94
C ARG A 182 7.26 21.77 -5.06
N TYR A 183 6.85 20.82 -4.21
CA TYR A 183 7.78 20.04 -3.39
C TYR A 183 8.78 19.27 -4.27
N GLY A 184 8.28 18.58 -5.30
CA GLY A 184 9.10 17.81 -6.23
C GLY A 184 10.15 18.65 -6.95
N GLU A 185 9.77 19.82 -7.47
CA GLU A 185 10.64 20.72 -8.20
C GLU A 185 11.68 21.37 -7.28
N ALA A 186 11.29 21.77 -6.06
CA ALA A 186 12.22 22.28 -5.06
C ALA A 186 13.27 21.21 -4.69
N PHE A 187 12.82 19.99 -4.40
CA PHE A 187 13.71 18.88 -4.05
C PHE A 187 14.62 18.48 -5.23
N GLN A 188 14.07 18.37 -6.44
CA GLN A 188 14.85 18.08 -7.65
C GLN A 188 15.95 19.14 -7.88
N ARG A 189 15.63 20.43 -7.70
CA ARG A 189 16.62 21.51 -7.84
C ARG A 189 17.77 21.37 -6.83
N LYS A 190 17.47 21.12 -5.55
CA LYS A 190 18.49 20.91 -4.53
C LYS A 190 19.39 19.72 -4.81
N ILE A 191 18.83 18.60 -5.27
CA ILE A 191 19.62 17.42 -5.66
C ILE A 191 20.47 17.72 -6.90
N ALA A 192 19.92 18.42 -7.90
CA ALA A 192 20.64 18.75 -9.13
C ALA A 192 21.84 19.68 -8.91
N THR A 193 21.93 20.36 -7.77
CA THR A 193 23.06 21.23 -7.42
C THR A 193 24.16 20.52 -6.62
N LEU A 194 23.99 19.25 -6.27
CA LEU A 194 25.00 18.49 -5.54
C LEU A 194 26.18 18.13 -6.46
N GLU A 195 27.39 18.19 -5.91
CA GLU A 195 28.59 17.71 -6.59
C GLU A 195 28.49 16.20 -6.86
N GLY A 196 28.94 15.74 -8.03
CA GLY A 196 28.81 14.34 -8.49
C GLY A 196 27.47 13.99 -9.15
N VAL A 197 26.47 14.89 -9.15
CA VAL A 197 25.18 14.65 -9.83
C VAL A 197 25.24 15.10 -11.30
N HIS A 198 25.08 14.16 -12.23
CA HIS A 198 24.95 14.46 -13.67
C HIS A 198 23.58 15.04 -14.01
N ARG A 199 22.53 14.41 -13.45
CA ARG A 199 21.14 14.78 -13.73
C ARG A 199 20.22 14.25 -12.65
N ALA A 200 19.33 15.12 -12.15
CA ALA A 200 18.19 14.72 -11.33
C ALA A 200 16.88 14.94 -12.11
N THR A 201 15.93 14.02 -12.01
CA THR A 201 14.63 14.14 -12.70
C THR A 201 13.51 13.50 -11.89
N LEU A 202 12.41 14.25 -11.73
CA LEU A 202 11.17 13.72 -11.17
C LEU A 202 10.62 12.59 -12.03
N ALA A 203 10.22 11.51 -11.37
CA ALA A 203 9.65 10.32 -11.94
C ALA A 203 8.22 10.11 -11.40
N GLY A 204 7.73 8.88 -11.42
CA GLY A 204 6.52 8.52 -10.70
C GLY A 204 5.25 9.24 -11.15
N SER A 205 4.41 9.55 -10.16
CA SER A 205 3.14 10.25 -10.38
C SER A 205 3.32 11.72 -10.81
N ALA A 206 4.38 12.38 -10.33
CA ALA A 206 4.72 13.76 -10.67
C ALA A 206 5.05 13.92 -12.16
N ARG A 207 5.92 13.04 -12.70
CA ARG A 207 6.26 13.03 -14.14
C ARG A 207 5.05 12.83 -15.04
N ARG A 208 4.09 12.00 -14.60
CA ARG A 208 2.87 11.69 -15.37
C ARG A 208 1.75 12.71 -15.16
N ARG A 209 1.99 13.77 -14.36
CA ARG A 209 1.01 14.82 -14.03
C ARG A 209 -0.34 14.26 -13.60
N LYS A 210 -0.34 13.25 -12.72
CA LYS A 210 -1.59 12.77 -12.12
C LYS A 210 -2.21 13.87 -11.26
N ASP A 211 -3.53 13.97 -11.25
CA ASP A 211 -4.28 15.01 -10.51
C ASP A 211 -3.89 15.12 -9.03
N THR A 212 -3.43 13.99 -8.47
CA THR A 212 -2.84 13.93 -7.14
C THR A 212 -1.51 13.19 -7.16
N ILE A 213 -0.58 13.58 -6.29
CA ILE A 213 0.78 13.04 -6.08
C ILE A 213 0.83 12.39 -4.70
N GLY A 214 1.30 11.15 -4.60
CA GLY A 214 1.48 10.47 -3.31
C GLY A 214 2.82 10.84 -2.71
N ASP A 215 3.81 9.98 -2.97
CA ASP A 215 5.22 10.26 -2.77
C ASP A 215 5.85 10.90 -4.02
N LEU A 216 6.99 11.54 -3.80
CA LEU A 216 7.89 12.06 -4.82
C LEU A 216 8.90 10.99 -5.20
N ASP A 217 9.05 10.73 -6.49
CA ASP A 217 10.11 9.88 -7.01
C ASP A 217 11.13 10.77 -7.74
N VAL A 218 12.41 10.69 -7.39
CA VAL A 218 13.51 11.34 -8.10
C VAL A 218 14.51 10.28 -8.55
N VAL A 219 14.88 10.32 -9.82
CA VAL A 219 15.99 9.51 -10.37
C VAL A 219 17.18 10.43 -10.58
N VAL A 220 18.35 10.00 -10.10
CA VAL A 220 19.59 10.76 -10.10
C VAL A 220 20.68 9.95 -10.79
N ALA A 221 21.22 10.49 -11.87
CA ALA A 221 22.37 9.95 -12.58
C ALA A 221 23.66 10.35 -11.85
N VAL A 222 24.43 9.35 -11.42
CA VAL A 222 25.67 9.50 -10.63
C VAL A 222 26.66 8.42 -11.06
N ASP A 223 27.94 8.76 -11.14
CA ASP A 223 29.00 7.78 -11.38
C ASP A 223 29.20 6.88 -10.16
N GLU A 224 29.72 5.66 -10.36
CA GLU A 224 29.91 4.69 -9.27
C GLU A 224 30.84 5.22 -8.17
N GLU A 225 31.85 6.02 -8.54
CA GLU A 225 32.80 6.63 -7.60
C GLU A 225 32.19 7.73 -6.73
N ASP A 226 31.19 8.47 -7.23
CA ASP A 226 30.52 9.57 -6.53
C ASP A 226 29.29 9.10 -5.73
N HIS A 227 28.90 7.83 -5.89
CA HIS A 227 27.65 7.29 -5.37
C HIS A 227 27.48 7.50 -3.84
N GLU A 228 28.51 7.15 -3.06
CA GLU A 228 28.47 7.29 -1.60
C GLU A 228 28.48 8.76 -1.17
N ALA A 229 29.26 9.60 -1.85
CA ALA A 229 29.34 11.03 -1.57
C ALA A 229 27.99 11.73 -1.83
N VAL A 230 27.36 11.45 -2.97
CA VAL A 230 26.05 11.98 -3.33
C VAL A 230 24.95 11.46 -2.40
N ALA A 231 24.96 10.17 -2.06
CA ALA A 231 23.99 9.61 -1.11
C ALA A 231 24.06 10.31 0.25
N ASN A 232 25.27 10.51 0.78
CA ASN A 232 25.49 11.24 2.02
C ASN A 232 25.09 12.72 1.91
N ALA A 233 25.37 13.38 0.78
CA ALA A 233 24.97 14.75 0.56
C ALA A 233 23.43 14.90 0.53
N ILE A 234 22.72 13.98 -0.11
CA ILE A 234 21.24 13.94 -0.12
C ILE A 234 20.71 13.79 1.30
N LEU A 235 21.26 12.88 2.10
CA LEU A 235 20.81 12.64 3.48
C LEU A 235 20.97 13.86 4.40
N ASN A 236 21.87 14.78 4.06
CA ASN A 236 22.15 15.99 4.82
C ASN A 236 21.50 17.26 4.22
N LEU A 237 20.63 17.12 3.21
CA LEU A 237 19.94 18.27 2.62
C LEU A 237 19.00 18.94 3.64
N PRO A 238 18.96 20.28 3.69
CA PRO A 238 17.93 21.00 4.46
C PRO A 238 16.55 20.71 3.86
N GLY A 239 15.52 20.60 4.71
CA GLY A 239 14.17 20.21 4.29
C GLY A 239 13.85 18.73 4.47
N ILE A 240 14.75 17.93 5.05
CA ILE A 240 14.50 16.53 5.44
C ILE A 240 14.03 16.49 6.89
N ALA A 241 12.79 16.07 7.10
CA ALA A 241 12.20 15.88 8.42
C ALA A 241 12.54 14.52 9.04
N ASP A 242 12.65 13.47 8.22
CA ASP A 242 12.95 12.12 8.69
C ASP A 242 13.58 11.26 7.57
N VAL A 243 14.41 10.30 7.94
CA VAL A 243 15.03 9.33 7.04
C VAL A 243 14.43 7.94 7.30
N LYS A 244 13.54 7.49 6.39
CA LYS A 244 12.89 6.18 6.50
C LYS A 244 13.83 5.02 6.19
N GLY A 245 14.86 5.25 5.38
CA GLY A 245 15.90 4.26 5.11
C GLY A 245 16.78 4.63 3.92
N ALA A 246 18.06 4.27 4.00
CA ALA A 246 19.03 4.45 2.93
C ALA A 246 19.75 3.12 2.65
N GLY A 247 19.75 2.68 1.39
CA GLY A 247 20.52 1.54 0.92
C GLY A 247 21.22 1.86 -0.40
N ASP A 248 21.96 0.91 -0.93
CA ASP A 248 22.95 1.08 -2.02
C ASP A 248 22.44 1.69 -3.33
N SER A 249 21.14 1.81 -3.55
CA SER A 249 20.59 2.48 -4.75
C SER A 249 19.32 3.27 -4.49
N LYS A 250 18.86 3.27 -3.24
CA LYS A 250 17.55 3.83 -2.87
C LYS A 250 17.62 4.51 -1.51
N ILE A 251 17.17 5.76 -1.49
CA ILE A 251 17.00 6.55 -0.28
C ILE A 251 15.52 6.89 -0.15
N SER A 252 14.96 6.72 1.05
CA SER A 252 13.56 7.01 1.39
C SER A 252 13.54 8.04 2.52
N LEU A 253 12.87 9.16 2.26
CA LEU A 253 12.90 10.36 3.08
C LEU A 253 11.48 10.87 3.34
N ILE A 254 11.35 11.69 4.38
CA ILE A 254 10.21 12.57 4.59
C ILE A 254 10.74 14.00 4.46
N LEU A 255 10.20 14.76 3.51
CA LEU A 255 10.50 16.18 3.34
C LEU A 255 9.51 17.02 4.13
N ASP A 256 9.90 18.18 4.63
CA ASP A 256 8.97 19.19 5.19
C ASP A 256 8.95 20.49 4.37
N THR A 257 8.16 21.47 4.83
CA THR A 257 8.05 22.80 4.19
C THR A 257 9.36 23.59 4.14
N THR A 258 10.38 23.24 4.95
CA THR A 258 11.68 23.93 4.91
C THR A 258 12.51 23.56 3.69
N ILE A 259 12.03 22.63 2.86
CA ILE A 259 12.59 22.37 1.52
C ILE A 259 12.45 23.57 0.58
N PHE A 260 11.53 24.50 0.88
CA PHE A 260 11.39 25.76 0.18
C PHE A 260 12.34 26.79 0.82
N ASP A 261 13.34 27.26 0.06
CA ASP A 261 14.35 28.22 0.54
C ASP A 261 13.78 29.61 0.91
N ASP A 262 12.51 29.88 0.60
CA ASP A 262 11.79 31.11 0.92
C ASP A 262 10.45 30.80 1.60
N SER A 263 10.02 31.69 2.50
CA SER A 263 8.81 31.58 3.33
C SER A 263 7.62 30.98 2.57
N PHE A 264 7.18 29.81 3.02
CA PHE A 264 5.95 29.17 2.58
C PHE A 264 4.76 30.10 2.89
N THR A 265 4.34 30.89 1.89
CA THR A 265 3.08 31.62 1.93
C THR A 265 2.12 30.87 1.04
N VAL A 266 1.21 30.11 1.67
CA VAL A 266 -0.03 29.71 1.00
C VAL A 266 -0.73 31.03 0.70
N GLY A 267 -0.83 31.39 -0.58
CA GLY A 267 -1.59 32.58 -0.97
C GLY A 267 -2.99 32.41 -0.40
N HIS A 268 -3.43 33.35 0.45
CA HIS A 268 -4.76 33.31 1.05
C HIS A 268 -5.80 33.03 -0.03
N ILE A 269 -6.43 31.85 0.04
CA ILE A 269 -7.57 31.51 -0.79
C ILE A 269 -8.76 32.25 -0.18
N ASP A 270 -9.53 32.94 -1.02
CA ASP A 270 -10.77 33.59 -0.60
C ASP A 270 -11.68 32.59 0.09
N ALA A 271 -12.31 32.98 1.20
CA ALA A 271 -13.11 32.07 2.02
C ALA A 271 -14.26 31.40 1.24
N ASN A 272 -14.84 32.08 0.24
CA ASN A 272 -15.89 31.50 -0.59
C ASN A 272 -15.32 30.48 -1.60
N VAL A 273 -14.07 30.68 -2.03
CA VAL A 273 -13.37 29.71 -2.89
C VAL A 273 -12.94 28.50 -2.09
N LEU A 274 -12.46 28.69 -0.85
CA LEU A 274 -12.10 27.62 0.07
C LEU A 274 -13.30 26.71 0.35
N ASP A 275 -14.46 27.30 0.66
CA ASP A 275 -15.69 26.56 0.90
C ASP A 275 -16.16 25.79 -0.35
N ALA A 276 -16.03 26.41 -1.54
CA ALA A 276 -16.40 25.78 -2.82
C ALA A 276 -15.47 24.62 -3.24
N ILE A 277 -14.22 24.56 -2.75
CA ILE A 277 -13.24 23.51 -3.09
C ILE A 277 -13.07 22.45 -1.99
N GLY A 278 -13.90 22.48 -0.94
CA GLY A 278 -13.95 21.44 0.10
C GLY A 278 -13.73 21.91 1.53
N GLY A 279 -13.61 23.22 1.79
CA GLY A 279 -13.59 23.78 3.15
C GLY A 279 -12.48 23.18 4.03
N ASP A 280 -12.82 22.74 5.25
CA ASP A 280 -11.89 22.17 6.22
C ASP A 280 -11.18 20.88 5.71
N ASP A 281 -11.77 20.16 4.76
CA ASP A 281 -11.13 18.99 4.12
C ASP A 281 -9.96 19.43 3.21
N TYR A 282 -10.00 20.65 2.66
CA TYR A 282 -8.90 21.27 1.91
C TYR A 282 -7.71 21.56 2.83
N GLU A 283 -7.96 22.17 4.00
CA GLU A 283 -6.92 22.43 4.99
C GLU A 283 -6.33 21.14 5.56
N GLN A 284 -7.13 20.08 5.76
CA GLN A 284 -6.62 18.78 6.22
C GLN A 284 -5.72 18.07 5.19
N LEU A 285 -5.98 18.24 3.89
CA LEU A 285 -5.09 17.78 2.80
C LEU A 285 -3.78 18.57 2.74
N GLU A 286 -3.79 19.83 3.16
CA GLU A 286 -2.61 20.70 3.26
C GLU A 286 -1.86 20.59 4.61
N ALA A 287 -2.53 20.15 5.68
CA ALA A 287 -2.00 20.10 7.05
C ALA A 287 -0.85 19.11 7.26
N GLY A 288 -0.66 18.18 6.32
CA GLY A 288 0.58 17.42 6.25
C GLY A 288 1.67 18.30 5.67
N GLY A 289 2.33 19.13 6.48
CA GLY A 289 3.51 19.91 6.07
C GLY A 289 4.70 19.06 5.58
N THR A 290 4.52 17.74 5.42
CA THR A 290 5.55 16.77 5.06
C THR A 290 5.17 15.80 3.94
N ILE A 291 6.01 15.64 2.91
CA ILE A 291 5.78 14.69 1.79
C ILE A 291 6.85 13.58 1.78
N ASP A 292 6.42 12.35 1.55
CA ASP A 292 7.34 11.23 1.34
C ASP A 292 8.09 11.40 0.01
N ALA A 293 9.39 11.13 0.02
CA ALA A 293 10.23 11.16 -1.17
C ALA A 293 11.12 9.91 -1.26
N GLN A 294 11.31 9.43 -2.49
CA GLN A 294 12.21 8.35 -2.84
C GLN A 294 13.22 8.86 -3.85
N VAL A 295 14.51 8.67 -3.55
CA VAL A 295 15.60 8.96 -4.48
C VAL A 295 16.21 7.64 -4.94
N ARG A 296 16.38 7.49 -6.25
CA ARG A 296 17.08 6.37 -6.86
C ARG A 296 18.34 6.87 -7.54
N LEU A 297 19.48 6.36 -7.10
CA LEU A 297 20.77 6.61 -7.72
C LEU A 297 20.99 5.56 -8.81
N VAL A 298 21.34 6.00 -10.01
CA VAL A 298 21.57 5.14 -11.17
C VAL A 298 22.82 5.60 -11.92
N PRO A 299 23.52 4.69 -12.62
CA PRO A 299 24.55 5.10 -13.56
C PRO A 299 23.99 6.04 -14.64
N PRO A 300 24.80 6.99 -15.15
CA PRO A 300 24.37 8.02 -16.10
C PRO A 300 23.90 7.50 -17.47
#